data_AF-A0A925U2U5-F1
#
_entry.id   AF-A0A925U2U5-F1
#
_cell.length_a   1.000
_cell.length_b   1.000
_cell.length_c   1.000
_cell.angle_alpha   90.00
_cell.angle_beta   90.00
_cell.angle_gamma   90.00
#
_symmetry.space_group_name_H-M   'P 1'
#
loop_
_entity.id
_entity.type
_entity.pdbx_description
1 polymer ?
#
loop_
_entity_poly.entity_id
_entity_poly.type
_entity_poly.pdbx_seq_one_letter_code
_entity_poly.pdbx_strand_id
1 'polypeptide(L)'
;MKSRLGVLARRMSRFWAIAVGAAVVGLGAQVATAIPGSEVIEKVESQYNLIIVVKRASEYVMTFGYNKALYTETVFDETDELALPVDYTRHMTLGMAYVEKPVERVLEIGTGGGRTAWYLHKLFPKTEITTVELDPEVVRLAKKYFKVSEEPGFKIITADGRLALTQSTGAYDVILVDAYRGPFVPFHLLTKEFFEAAKSKLSPGGVMVQNVEPTTMVFDSAIATIKSVFDNVDFYPSSGNVVIIAYNGPKLSREELMKRASARQTECKCRYDLTTLAKDRREPDGALKGQVLTDDFAPVETLKAVEKHNQKWIDRTATQ
;
A
#
# COMPACT_ATOMS: atom_id res chain seq x y z
N MET A 1 -1.01 1.55 -71.88
CA MET A 1 -1.98 0.57 -72.43
C MET A 1 -2.12 -0.56 -71.42
N LYS A 2 -3.09 -0.46 -70.51
CA LYS A 2 -4.37 -1.19 -70.57
C LYS A 2 -4.20 -2.71 -70.67
N SER A 3 -4.39 -3.40 -69.54
CA SER A 3 -5.41 -4.44 -69.34
C SER A 3 -4.89 -5.60 -68.47
N ARG A 4 -5.49 -5.73 -67.28
CA ARG A 4 -5.96 -6.98 -66.65
C ARG A 4 -6.55 -6.65 -65.28
N LEU A 5 -7.68 -5.92 -65.34
CA LEU A 5 -8.71 -5.98 -64.30
C LEU A 5 -9.62 -7.16 -64.65
N GLY A 6 -10.06 -7.90 -63.63
CA GLY A 6 -11.22 -8.77 -63.73
C GLY A 6 -10.88 -10.25 -63.69
N VAL A 7 -10.84 -10.79 -62.47
CA VAL A 7 -11.53 -12.01 -62.00
C VAL A 7 -10.79 -12.47 -60.74
N LEU A 8 -11.21 -11.96 -59.58
CA LEU A 8 -11.26 -12.68 -58.29
C LEU A 8 -11.90 -11.78 -57.21
N ALA A 9 -13.09 -11.27 -57.50
CA ALA A 9 -14.00 -10.79 -56.46
C ALA A 9 -15.00 -11.91 -56.17
N ARG A 10 -15.19 -12.22 -54.88
CA ARG A 10 -16.05 -13.26 -54.28
C ARG A 10 -15.42 -14.65 -54.17
N ARG A 11 -14.70 -14.87 -53.07
CA ARG A 11 -15.07 -15.90 -52.07
C ARG A 11 -14.24 -15.73 -50.79
N MET A 12 -14.95 -15.72 -49.66
CA MET A 12 -14.47 -15.99 -48.31
C MET A 12 -13.74 -14.86 -47.56
N SER A 13 -14.48 -13.77 -47.37
CA SER A 13 -14.56 -13.13 -46.05
C SER A 13 -15.11 -14.13 -45.03
N ARG A 14 -14.25 -14.65 -44.13
CA ARG A 14 -14.55 -15.34 -42.85
C ARG A 14 -13.27 -16.06 -42.47
N PHE A 15 -12.50 -15.55 -41.49
CA PHE A 15 -11.59 -16.29 -40.59
C PHE A 15 -10.68 -15.33 -39.79
N TRP A 16 -11.21 -14.18 -39.36
CA TRP A 16 -10.62 -13.36 -38.28
C TRP A 16 -11.72 -13.02 -37.28
N ALA A 17 -12.18 -14.05 -36.59
CA ALA A 17 -12.95 -13.98 -35.37
C ALA A 17 -12.66 -15.29 -34.63
N ILE A 18 -12.53 -15.22 -33.30
CA ILE A 18 -12.12 -16.31 -32.38
C ILE A 18 -10.62 -16.32 -32.06
N ALA A 19 -10.19 -15.30 -31.30
CA ALA A 19 -9.15 -15.42 -30.27
C ALA A 19 -9.31 -14.33 -29.17
N VAL A 20 -10.53 -13.88 -28.88
CA VAL A 20 -10.82 -12.91 -27.80
C VAL A 20 -11.46 -13.59 -26.57
N GLY A 21 -11.90 -14.85 -26.69
CA GLY A 21 -12.61 -15.55 -25.61
C GLY A 21 -11.74 -16.26 -24.57
N ALA A 22 -10.53 -16.72 -24.92
CA ALA A 22 -9.76 -17.62 -24.05
C ALA A 22 -9.02 -16.89 -22.90
N ALA A 23 -8.60 -15.64 -23.10
CA ALA A 23 -7.89 -14.88 -22.06
C ALA A 23 -8.84 -14.30 -20.99
N VAL A 24 -10.08 -13.97 -21.36
CA VAL A 24 -11.09 -13.42 -20.45
C VAL A 24 -11.65 -14.51 -19.52
N VAL A 25 -11.89 -15.72 -20.03
CA VAL A 25 -12.38 -16.86 -19.23
C VAL A 25 -11.35 -17.28 -18.18
N GLY A 26 -10.04 -17.27 -18.51
CA GLY A 26 -8.98 -17.63 -17.57
C GLY A 26 -8.84 -16.65 -16.40
N LEU A 27 -8.89 -15.34 -16.67
CA LEU A 27 -8.77 -14.33 -15.61
C LEU A 27 -10.03 -14.23 -14.75
N GLY A 28 -11.22 -14.29 -15.35
CA GLY A 28 -12.48 -14.30 -14.60
C GLY A 28 -12.56 -15.49 -13.64
N ALA A 29 -12.16 -16.69 -14.09
CA ALA A 29 -12.08 -17.87 -13.23
C ALA A 29 -11.00 -17.73 -12.13
N GLN A 30 -9.85 -17.13 -12.44
CA GLN A 30 -8.78 -16.87 -11.46
C GLN A 30 -9.20 -15.86 -10.39
N VAL A 31 -9.88 -14.78 -10.79
CA VAL A 31 -10.45 -13.77 -9.88
C VAL A 31 -11.56 -14.38 -9.03
N ALA A 32 -12.48 -15.13 -9.63
CA ALA A 32 -13.55 -15.82 -8.89
C ALA A 32 -13.01 -16.87 -7.90
N THR A 33 -11.83 -17.44 -8.17
CA THR A 33 -11.14 -18.35 -7.24
C THR A 33 -10.48 -17.57 -6.10
N ALA A 34 -9.79 -16.46 -6.42
CA ALA A 34 -9.09 -15.63 -5.43
C ALA A 34 -10.06 -14.84 -4.53
N ILE A 35 -11.19 -14.41 -5.09
CA ILE A 35 -12.25 -13.67 -4.41
C ILE A 35 -13.59 -14.36 -4.74
N PRO A 36 -13.98 -15.41 -3.99
CA PRO A 36 -15.21 -16.14 -4.22
C PRO A 36 -16.45 -15.24 -4.19
N GLY A 37 -17.37 -15.49 -5.12
CA GLY A 37 -18.63 -14.75 -5.24
C GLY A 37 -18.48 -13.33 -5.79
N SER A 38 -17.32 -13.00 -6.37
CA SER A 38 -17.08 -11.68 -6.98
C SER A 38 -17.33 -11.67 -8.50
N GLU A 39 -17.72 -10.50 -8.99
CA GLU A 39 -17.82 -10.17 -10.40
C GLU A 39 -16.76 -9.13 -10.78
N VAL A 40 -16.04 -9.34 -11.88
CA VAL A 40 -15.09 -8.35 -12.40
C VAL A 40 -15.87 -7.18 -12.98
N ILE A 41 -15.69 -5.98 -12.41
CA ILE A 41 -16.36 -4.75 -12.84
C ILE A 41 -15.50 -3.98 -13.83
N GLU A 42 -14.20 -3.87 -13.55
CA GLU A 42 -13.27 -3.18 -14.45
C GLU A 42 -11.88 -3.81 -14.34
N LYS A 43 -11.19 -3.89 -15.48
CA LYS A 43 -9.80 -4.32 -15.58
C LYS A 43 -9.02 -3.28 -16.36
N VAL A 44 -7.90 -2.86 -15.82
CA VAL A 44 -7.01 -1.86 -16.42
C VAL A 44 -5.58 -2.36 -16.34
N GLU A 45 -4.83 -2.21 -17.43
CA GLU A 45 -3.38 -2.40 -17.44
C GLU A 45 -2.75 -1.02 -17.63
N SER A 46 -2.03 -0.55 -16.61
CA SER A 46 -1.30 0.71 -16.63
C SER A 46 0.19 0.47 -16.90
N GLN A 47 0.99 1.53 -16.92
CA GLN A 47 2.45 1.41 -16.94
C GLN A 47 3.02 0.69 -15.70
N TYR A 48 2.27 0.67 -14.59
CA TYR A 48 2.76 0.20 -13.30
C TYR A 48 2.13 -1.11 -12.86
N ASN A 49 0.81 -1.25 -13.04
CA ASN A 49 0.00 -2.30 -12.44
C ASN A 49 -0.97 -2.93 -13.43
N LEU A 50 -1.26 -4.22 -13.20
CA LEU A 50 -2.51 -4.81 -13.65
C LEU A 50 -3.54 -4.62 -12.53
N ILE A 51 -4.53 -3.75 -12.74
CA ILE A 51 -5.55 -3.38 -11.76
C ILE A 51 -6.86 -4.07 -12.10
N ILE A 52 -7.47 -4.73 -11.12
CA ILE A 52 -8.78 -5.37 -11.27
C ILE A 52 -9.68 -4.91 -10.14
N VAL A 53 -10.80 -4.29 -10.50
CA VAL A 53 -11.88 -3.95 -9.58
C VAL A 53 -12.96 -4.99 -9.69
N VAL A 54 -13.33 -5.58 -8.56
CA VAL A 54 -14.41 -6.57 -8.46
C VAL A 54 -15.50 -6.09 -7.51
N LYS A 55 -16.72 -6.55 -7.73
CA LYS A 55 -17.85 -6.39 -6.80
C LYS A 55 -18.14 -7.72 -6.13
N ARG A 56 -18.28 -7.72 -4.81
CA ARG A 56 -18.73 -8.89 -4.03
C ARG A 56 -19.74 -8.43 -2.98
N ALA A 57 -21.00 -8.83 -3.13
CA ALA A 57 -22.09 -8.33 -2.28
C ALA A 57 -22.06 -6.79 -2.19
N SER A 58 -21.96 -6.21 -0.99
CA SER A 58 -21.86 -4.75 -0.79
C SER A 58 -20.45 -4.18 -0.98
N GLU A 59 -19.44 -5.01 -1.25
CA GLU A 59 -18.05 -4.57 -1.34
C GLU A 59 -17.61 -4.30 -2.78
N TYR A 60 -16.84 -3.23 -2.98
CA TYR A 60 -15.90 -3.09 -4.08
C TYR A 60 -14.50 -3.44 -3.57
N VAL A 61 -13.77 -4.25 -4.34
CA VAL A 61 -12.40 -4.67 -4.00
C VAL A 61 -11.48 -4.31 -5.17
N MET A 62 -10.40 -3.57 -4.88
CA MET A 62 -9.32 -3.34 -5.85
C MET A 62 -8.22 -4.36 -5.59
N THR A 63 -7.72 -4.97 -6.66
CA THR A 63 -6.60 -5.88 -6.59
C THR A 63 -5.54 -5.53 -7.62
N PHE A 64 -4.27 -5.80 -7.27
CA PHE A 64 -3.16 -5.76 -8.21
C PHE A 64 -2.69 -7.17 -8.57
N GLY A 65 -2.48 -7.39 -9.87
CA GLY A 65 -1.94 -8.63 -10.40
C GLY A 65 -0.41 -8.62 -10.44
N TYR A 66 0.21 -9.65 -9.87
CA TYR A 66 1.65 -9.87 -9.95
C TYR A 66 1.98 -11.37 -9.93
N ASN A 67 2.80 -11.84 -10.88
CA ASN A 67 3.25 -13.24 -10.97
C ASN A 67 2.14 -14.30 -10.79
N LYS A 68 0.98 -14.12 -11.46
CA LYS A 68 -0.21 -14.98 -11.35
C LYS A 68 -0.90 -14.99 -9.97
N ALA A 69 -0.52 -14.11 -9.06
CA ALA A 69 -1.25 -13.83 -7.83
C ALA A 69 -2.02 -12.51 -7.95
N LEU A 70 -3.07 -12.39 -7.14
CA LEU A 70 -3.84 -11.16 -6.94
C LEU A 70 -3.66 -10.73 -5.49
N TYR A 71 -3.31 -9.47 -5.30
CA TYR A 71 -3.12 -8.84 -4.00
C TYR A 71 -4.28 -7.87 -3.77
N THR A 72 -4.97 -8.01 -2.64
CA THR A 72 -6.04 -7.08 -2.27
C THR A 72 -5.41 -5.79 -1.77
N GLU A 73 -5.63 -4.72 -2.51
CA GLU A 73 -5.12 -3.40 -2.19
C GLU A 73 -6.10 -2.63 -1.30
N THR A 74 -7.39 -2.74 -1.60
CA THR A 74 -8.40 -2.00 -0.88
C THR A 74 -9.77 -2.65 -0.95
N VAL A 75 -10.58 -2.40 0.07
CA VAL A 75 -11.98 -2.81 0.15
C VAL A 75 -12.80 -1.61 0.56
N PHE A 76 -13.88 -1.36 -0.16
CA PHE A 76 -14.90 -0.38 0.19
C PHE A 76 -16.24 -1.09 0.34
N ASP A 77 -16.84 -0.99 1.52
CA ASP A 77 -18.18 -1.52 1.80
C ASP A 77 -19.23 -0.41 1.66
N GLU A 78 -20.21 -0.61 0.80
CA GLU A 78 -21.28 0.35 0.58
C GLU A 78 -22.22 0.51 1.79
N THR A 79 -22.22 -0.46 2.72
CA THR A 79 -23.10 -0.41 3.91
C THR A 79 -22.54 0.47 5.04
N ASP A 80 -21.23 0.70 5.06
CA ASP A 80 -20.56 1.68 5.93
C ASP A 80 -19.43 2.34 5.16
N GLU A 81 -19.68 3.55 4.65
CA GLU A 81 -18.70 4.30 3.86
C GLU A 81 -17.46 4.73 4.66
N LEU A 82 -17.41 4.50 5.98
CA LEU A 82 -16.22 4.73 6.80
C LEU A 82 -15.68 3.43 7.39
N ALA A 83 -16.13 2.27 6.91
CA ALA A 83 -15.47 1.01 7.24
C ALA A 83 -14.05 0.98 6.64
N LEU A 84 -13.14 0.36 7.38
CA LEU A 84 -11.82 -0.04 6.93
C LEU A 84 -11.73 -1.57 7.04
N PRO A 85 -12.19 -2.35 6.04
CA PRO A 85 -12.26 -3.82 6.15
C PRO A 85 -10.89 -4.51 6.15
N VAL A 86 -9.86 -3.84 5.61
CA VAL A 86 -8.48 -4.35 5.58
C VAL A 86 -7.78 -4.01 6.89
N ASP A 87 -7.53 -4.99 7.75
CA ASP A 87 -7.18 -4.75 9.16
C ASP A 87 -5.95 -3.85 9.38
N TYR A 88 -4.87 -3.99 8.60
CA TYR A 88 -3.66 -3.20 8.81
C TYR A 88 -3.91 -1.69 8.64
N THR A 89 -4.85 -1.32 7.78
CA THR A 89 -5.22 0.09 7.56
C THR A 89 -5.76 0.74 8.84
N ARG A 90 -6.39 -0.05 9.72
CA ARG A 90 -6.83 0.42 11.06
C ARG A 90 -5.63 0.70 11.95
N HIS A 91 -4.64 -0.21 12.01
CA HIS A 91 -3.42 0.00 12.78
C HIS A 91 -2.59 1.19 12.27
N MET A 92 -2.62 1.47 10.97
CA MET A 92 -1.95 2.67 10.43
C MET A 92 -2.49 3.97 11.01
N THR A 93 -3.80 4.05 11.30
CA THR A 93 -4.40 5.24 11.93
C THR A 93 -3.91 5.49 13.36
N LEU A 94 -3.24 4.53 14.00
CA LEU A 94 -2.67 4.71 15.33
C LEU A 94 -1.57 5.78 15.36
N GLY A 95 -0.97 6.14 14.22
CA GLY A 95 -0.06 7.28 14.11
C GLY A 95 -0.66 8.58 14.68
N MET A 96 -1.98 8.75 14.59
CA MET A 96 -2.69 9.91 15.16
C MET A 96 -2.61 9.98 16.70
N ALA A 97 -2.45 8.84 17.38
CA ALA A 97 -2.32 8.74 18.83
C ALA A 97 -0.87 8.94 19.31
N TYR A 98 0.12 8.82 18.41
CA TYR A 98 1.51 9.08 18.77
C TYR A 98 1.81 10.58 18.85
N VAL A 99 1.13 11.40 18.06
CA VAL A 99 1.27 12.86 18.08
C VAL A 99 0.46 13.45 19.24
N GLU A 100 1.15 14.13 20.16
CA GLU A 100 0.55 14.70 21.37
C GLU A 100 -0.38 15.88 21.08
N LYS A 101 0.09 16.81 20.26
CA LYS A 101 -0.69 17.98 19.80
C LYS A 101 -1.76 17.55 18.79
N PRO A 102 -2.81 18.36 18.54
CA PRO A 102 -3.72 18.12 17.43
C PRO A 102 -2.95 17.87 16.12
N VAL A 103 -3.38 16.87 15.35
CA VAL A 103 -2.75 16.53 14.07
C VAL A 103 -3.28 17.49 13.01
N GLU A 104 -2.39 18.29 12.43
CA GLU A 104 -2.74 19.32 11.45
C GLU A 104 -2.44 18.86 10.03
N ARG A 105 -1.35 18.11 9.81
CA ARG A 105 -0.92 17.71 8.46
C ARG A 105 -0.51 16.24 8.38
N VAL A 106 -1.12 15.52 7.43
CA VAL A 106 -0.81 14.12 7.12
C VAL A 106 -0.41 13.98 5.65
N LEU A 107 0.66 13.24 5.41
CA LEU A 107 1.03 12.75 4.09
C LEU A 107 0.82 11.24 4.03
N GLU A 108 0.18 10.73 2.99
CA GLU A 108 0.14 9.31 2.66
C GLU A 108 0.90 9.09 1.34
N ILE A 109 1.84 8.14 1.33
CA ILE A 109 2.56 7.70 0.14
C ILE A 109 2.04 6.31 -0.21
N GLY A 110 1.43 6.18 -1.39
CA GLY A 110 0.63 5.03 -1.80
C GLY A 110 -0.83 5.24 -1.45
N THR A 111 -1.67 5.51 -2.44
CA THR A 111 -3.10 5.78 -2.21
C THR A 111 -3.90 4.48 -2.25
N GLY A 112 -3.62 3.60 -3.22
CA GLY A 112 -4.47 2.44 -3.49
C GLY A 112 -5.93 2.88 -3.73
N GLY A 113 -6.87 2.38 -2.93
CA GLY A 113 -8.27 2.85 -2.96
C GLY A 113 -8.54 4.18 -2.25
N GLY A 114 -7.53 4.77 -1.62
CA GLY A 114 -7.58 6.01 -0.84
C GLY A 114 -8.34 5.90 0.48
N ARG A 115 -8.71 4.69 0.91
CA ARG A 115 -9.64 4.47 2.02
C ARG A 115 -9.07 4.91 3.37
N THR A 116 -7.79 4.67 3.64
CA THR A 116 -7.12 5.06 4.89
C THR A 116 -7.04 6.57 5.04
N ALA A 117 -6.45 7.29 4.07
CA ALA A 117 -6.42 8.74 4.07
C ALA A 117 -7.83 9.37 4.05
N TRP A 118 -8.77 8.81 3.29
CA TRP A 118 -10.15 9.30 3.27
C TRP A 118 -10.86 9.15 4.62
N TYR A 119 -10.66 8.02 5.29
CA TYR A 119 -11.17 7.79 6.64
C TYR A 119 -10.65 8.84 7.62
N LEU A 120 -9.34 9.09 7.61
CA LEU A 120 -8.72 10.11 8.45
C LEU A 120 -9.29 11.51 8.15
N HIS A 121 -9.47 11.86 6.87
CA HIS A 121 -10.03 13.15 6.47
C HIS A 121 -11.45 13.36 7.02
N LYS A 122 -12.30 12.33 6.92
CA LYS A 122 -13.68 12.43 7.40
C LYS A 122 -13.79 12.46 8.93
N LEU A 123 -12.86 11.84 9.64
CA LEU A 123 -12.90 11.79 11.11
C LEU A 123 -12.07 12.87 11.82
N PHE A 124 -11.11 13.47 11.12
CA PHE A 124 -10.30 14.58 11.61
C PHE A 124 -10.43 15.77 10.65
N PRO A 125 -11.58 16.47 10.63
CA PRO A 125 -11.91 17.47 9.61
C PRO A 125 -11.04 18.75 9.65
N LYS A 126 -10.18 18.88 10.66
CA LYS A 126 -9.19 19.97 10.78
C LYS A 126 -7.82 19.59 10.25
N THR A 127 -7.61 18.32 9.91
CA THR A 127 -6.34 17.80 9.42
C THR A 127 -6.31 17.94 7.90
N GLU A 128 -5.27 18.59 7.38
CA GLU A 128 -4.96 18.60 5.96
C GLU A 128 -4.28 17.28 5.59
N ILE A 129 -4.87 16.54 4.66
CA ILE A 129 -4.38 15.25 4.20
C ILE A 129 -4.02 15.34 2.73
N THR A 130 -2.79 14.95 2.41
CA THR A 130 -2.34 14.75 1.04
C THR A 130 -2.00 13.28 0.86
N THR A 131 -2.57 12.63 -0.14
CA THR A 131 -2.18 11.27 -0.54
C THR A 131 -1.51 11.32 -1.92
N VAL A 132 -0.45 10.52 -2.10
CA VAL A 132 0.38 10.51 -3.30
C VAL A 132 0.34 9.12 -3.93
N GLU A 133 -0.05 9.06 -5.20
CA GLU A 133 -0.16 7.83 -5.98
C GLU A 133 0.68 7.92 -7.25
N LEU A 134 1.46 6.88 -7.55
CA LEU A 134 2.27 6.85 -8.75
C LEU A 134 1.42 6.58 -10.00
N ASP A 135 0.39 5.75 -9.86
CA ASP A 135 -0.42 5.26 -10.96
C ASP A 135 -1.72 6.08 -11.16
N PRO A 136 -1.84 6.89 -12.23
CA PRO A 136 -3.04 7.68 -12.49
C PRO A 136 -4.31 6.83 -12.63
N GLU A 137 -4.20 5.58 -13.09
CA GLU A 137 -5.35 4.69 -13.22
C GLU A 137 -5.87 4.23 -11.86
N VAL A 138 -4.99 4.07 -10.87
CA VAL A 138 -5.40 3.79 -9.48
C VAL A 138 -6.21 4.97 -8.93
N VAL A 139 -5.74 6.21 -9.13
CA VAL A 139 -6.48 7.42 -8.71
C VAL A 139 -7.85 7.51 -9.40
N ARG A 140 -7.91 7.24 -10.71
CA ARG A 140 -9.17 7.25 -11.47
C ARG A 140 -10.15 6.21 -10.92
N LEU A 141 -9.69 5.00 -10.62
CA LEU A 141 -10.51 3.92 -10.07
C LEU A 141 -10.93 4.19 -8.63
N ALA A 142 -10.06 4.77 -7.79
CA ALA A 142 -10.38 5.23 -6.44
C ALA A 142 -11.55 6.24 -6.45
N LYS A 143 -11.49 7.24 -7.34
CA LYS A 143 -12.57 8.21 -7.56
C LYS A 143 -13.86 7.54 -8.04
N LYS A 144 -13.77 6.58 -8.95
CA LYS A 144 -14.92 5.94 -9.59
C LYS A 144 -15.66 4.94 -8.68
N TYR A 145 -14.94 4.13 -7.90
CA TYR A 145 -15.51 2.97 -7.21
C TYR A 145 -15.40 3.02 -5.68
N PHE A 146 -14.47 3.82 -5.14
CA PHE A 146 -14.16 3.83 -3.70
C PHE A 146 -14.62 5.12 -3.00
N LYS A 147 -15.37 5.97 -3.70
CA LYS A 147 -15.95 7.23 -3.22
C LYS A 147 -14.92 8.17 -2.56
N VAL A 148 -13.72 8.21 -3.12
CA VAL A 148 -12.65 9.12 -2.67
C VAL A 148 -12.49 10.23 -3.70
N SER A 149 -12.69 11.48 -3.31
CA SER A 149 -12.53 12.64 -4.20
C SER A 149 -11.82 13.77 -3.49
N GLU A 150 -11.15 14.64 -4.23
CA GLU A 150 -10.52 15.83 -3.65
C GLU A 150 -11.57 16.77 -3.03
N GLU A 151 -11.25 17.32 -1.86
CA GLU A 151 -12.11 18.21 -1.07
C GLU A 151 -11.23 19.26 -0.37
N PRO A 152 -11.79 20.37 0.17
CA PRO A 152 -11.03 21.22 1.08
C PRO A 152 -10.44 20.41 2.24
N GLY A 153 -9.13 20.44 2.40
CA GLY A 153 -8.40 19.61 3.38
C GLY A 153 -7.99 18.23 2.88
N PHE A 154 -8.40 17.77 1.69
CA PHE A 154 -8.01 16.47 1.13
C PHE A 154 -7.55 16.56 -0.33
N LYS A 155 -6.28 16.22 -0.59
CA LYS A 155 -5.67 16.29 -1.91
C LYS A 155 -5.11 14.93 -2.34
N ILE A 156 -5.23 14.64 -3.63
CA ILE A 156 -4.61 13.48 -4.26
C ILE A 156 -3.60 13.99 -5.28
N ILE A 157 -2.34 13.59 -5.15
CA ILE A 157 -1.27 13.97 -6.07
C ILE A 157 -0.84 12.74 -6.84
N THR A 158 -0.87 12.81 -8.18
CA THR A 158 -0.29 11.75 -9.01
C THR A 158 1.19 12.03 -9.24
N ALA A 159 2.06 11.36 -8.49
CA ALA A 159 3.52 11.51 -8.55
C ALA A 159 4.25 10.34 -7.90
N ASP A 160 5.57 10.27 -8.09
CA ASP A 160 6.43 9.43 -7.26
C ASP A 160 6.39 9.91 -5.80
N GLY A 161 6.22 8.97 -4.86
CA GLY A 161 6.06 9.26 -3.43
C GLY A 161 7.27 9.93 -2.81
N ARG A 162 8.48 9.48 -3.14
CA ARG A 162 9.72 10.06 -2.63
C ARG A 162 9.96 11.45 -3.21
N LEU A 163 9.68 11.63 -4.50
CA LEU A 163 9.78 12.94 -5.15
C LEU A 163 8.78 13.93 -4.52
N ALA A 164 7.52 13.53 -4.35
CA ALA A 164 6.49 14.37 -3.74
C ALA A 164 6.86 14.75 -2.29
N LEU A 165 7.35 13.80 -1.49
CA LEU A 165 7.82 14.06 -0.13
C LEU A 165 8.97 15.08 -0.11
N THR A 166 9.99 14.88 -0.94
CA THR A 166 11.19 15.75 -0.94
C THR A 166 10.86 17.17 -1.41
N GLN A 167 9.99 17.29 -2.43
CA GLN A 167 9.55 18.58 -2.98
C GLN A 167 8.45 19.26 -2.16
N SER A 168 7.81 18.55 -1.21
CA SER A 168 6.78 19.13 -0.36
C SER A 168 7.30 20.30 0.47
N THR A 169 6.42 21.26 0.76
CA THR A 169 6.72 22.38 1.64
C THR A 169 6.13 22.17 3.04
N GLY A 170 6.89 22.59 4.06
CA GLY A 170 6.52 22.45 5.46
C GLY A 170 6.73 21.04 6.00
N ALA A 171 6.23 20.82 7.21
CA ALA A 171 6.36 19.56 7.94
C ALA A 171 5.00 18.87 8.11
N TYR A 172 5.04 17.55 8.26
CA TYR A 172 3.89 16.68 8.52
C TYR A 172 3.95 16.17 9.95
N ASP A 173 2.79 16.06 10.59
CA ASP A 173 2.69 15.42 11.91
C ASP A 173 2.69 13.90 11.78
N VAL A 174 2.12 13.38 10.69
CA VAL A 174 2.13 11.96 10.36
C VAL A 174 2.48 11.77 8.89
N ILE A 175 3.45 10.88 8.61
CA ILE A 175 3.73 10.37 7.26
C ILE A 175 3.36 8.90 7.24
N LEU A 176 2.36 8.52 6.45
CA LEU A 176 1.96 7.14 6.18
C LEU A 176 2.64 6.64 4.91
N VAL A 177 3.25 5.47 4.95
CA VAL A 177 3.89 4.82 3.80
C VAL A 177 3.23 3.46 3.58
N ASP A 178 2.43 3.36 2.52
CA ASP A 178 1.66 2.18 2.12
C ASP A 178 1.71 2.00 0.59
N ALA A 179 2.93 2.01 0.06
CA ALA A 179 3.19 1.93 -1.38
C ALA A 179 3.72 0.55 -1.74
N TYR A 180 2.82 -0.36 -2.11
CA TYR A 180 3.17 -1.69 -2.59
C TYR A 180 3.10 -1.79 -4.12
N ARG A 181 3.96 -2.66 -4.67
CA ARG A 181 3.84 -3.17 -6.02
C ARG A 181 3.90 -4.70 -5.98
N GLY A 182 2.73 -5.33 -5.99
CA GLY A 182 2.62 -6.76 -5.68
C GLY A 182 3.07 -7.01 -4.23
N PRO A 183 4.00 -7.94 -3.95
CA PRO A 183 4.37 -8.28 -2.57
C PRO A 183 5.45 -7.37 -1.96
N PHE A 184 5.81 -6.25 -2.59
CA PHE A 184 6.98 -5.46 -2.14
C PHE A 184 6.75 -3.95 -2.17
N VAL A 185 7.33 -3.29 -1.16
CA VAL A 185 7.58 -1.86 -1.18
C VAL A 185 8.75 -1.57 -2.12
N PRO A 186 8.64 -0.60 -3.05
CA PRO A 186 9.75 -0.20 -3.92
C PRO A 186 11.01 0.17 -3.12
N PHE A 187 12.18 -0.28 -3.58
CA PHE A 187 13.42 -0.17 -2.81
C PHE A 187 13.74 1.27 -2.38
N HIS A 188 13.47 2.25 -3.24
CA HIS A 188 13.76 3.66 -2.99
C HIS A 188 12.90 4.28 -1.88
N LEU A 189 11.88 3.56 -1.37
CA LEU A 189 11.07 3.87 -0.19
C LEU A 189 11.47 3.04 1.06
N LEU A 190 12.56 2.28 0.97
CA LEU A 190 13.11 1.45 2.03
C LEU A 190 14.56 1.80 2.39
N THR A 191 15.15 2.81 1.73
CA THR A 191 16.54 3.21 1.97
C THR A 191 16.68 4.17 3.13
N LYS A 192 17.89 4.23 3.68
CA LYS A 192 18.27 5.17 4.73
C LYS A 192 17.99 6.60 4.29
N GLU A 193 18.32 6.96 3.06
CA GLU A 193 18.14 8.29 2.50
C GLU A 193 16.65 8.67 2.39
N PHE A 194 15.78 7.72 2.06
CA PHE A 194 14.34 7.96 2.11
C PHE A 194 13.85 8.20 3.54
N PHE A 195 14.27 7.38 4.51
CA PHE A 195 13.85 7.56 5.89
C PHE A 195 14.42 8.84 6.52
N GLU A 196 15.63 9.24 6.17
CA GLU A 196 16.20 10.55 6.56
C GLU A 196 15.41 11.70 5.95
N ALA A 197 15.02 11.60 4.67
CA ALA A 197 14.15 12.58 4.03
C ALA A 197 12.78 12.66 4.74
N ALA A 198 12.15 11.52 5.05
CA ALA A 198 10.89 11.47 5.79
C ALA A 198 11.04 12.10 7.18
N LYS A 199 12.08 11.72 7.94
CA LYS A 199 12.41 12.30 9.25
C LYS A 199 12.58 13.81 9.18
N SER A 200 13.25 14.33 8.14
CA SER A 200 13.44 15.77 7.95
C SER A 200 12.15 16.55 7.66
N LYS A 201 11.11 15.86 7.17
CA LYS A 201 9.78 16.42 6.88
C LYS A 201 8.79 16.21 8.02
N LEU A 202 9.17 15.59 9.13
CA LEU A 202 8.31 15.47 10.30
C LEU A 202 8.37 16.75 11.15
N SER A 203 7.22 17.14 11.68
CA SER A 203 7.14 18.20 12.69
C SER A 203 7.76 17.71 14.00
N PRO A 204 8.11 18.60 14.95
CA PRO A 204 8.51 18.17 16.29
C PRO A 204 7.42 17.30 16.93
N GLY A 205 7.79 16.07 17.29
CA GLY A 205 6.86 15.06 17.82
C GLY A 205 6.03 14.31 16.76
N GLY A 206 6.27 14.56 15.48
CA GLY A 206 5.67 13.83 14.37
C GLY A 206 6.23 12.42 14.20
N VAL A 207 5.47 11.57 13.53
CA VAL A 207 5.79 10.14 13.36
C VAL A 207 5.68 9.69 11.91
N MET A 208 6.47 8.68 11.56
CA MET A 208 6.30 7.92 10.32
C MET A 208 5.61 6.59 10.65
N VAL A 209 4.65 6.20 9.83
CA VAL A 209 3.96 4.92 9.91
C VAL A 209 4.16 4.18 8.60
N GLN A 210 4.60 2.93 8.64
CA GLN A 210 4.84 2.14 7.45
C GLN A 210 4.22 0.75 7.57
N ASN A 211 3.51 0.32 6.53
CA ASN A 211 3.02 -1.04 6.41
C ASN A 211 4.10 -1.93 5.78
N VAL A 212 4.51 -3.01 6.45
CA VAL A 212 5.50 -3.98 5.94
C VAL A 212 4.99 -5.42 6.04
N GLU A 213 5.02 -6.18 4.95
CA GLU A 213 4.75 -7.61 4.96
C GLU A 213 5.97 -8.37 5.55
N PRO A 214 5.82 -9.06 6.70
CA PRO A 214 6.92 -9.66 7.46
C PRO A 214 7.55 -10.88 6.79
N THR A 215 6.88 -11.49 5.81
CA THR A 215 7.40 -12.65 5.07
C THR A 215 8.35 -12.23 3.95
N THR A 216 8.48 -10.94 3.69
CA THR A 216 9.38 -10.43 2.65
C THR A 216 10.82 -10.51 3.15
N MET A 217 11.76 -10.92 2.27
CA MET A 217 13.18 -10.94 2.62
C MET A 217 13.78 -9.57 2.94
N VAL A 218 13.05 -8.50 2.61
CA VAL A 218 13.45 -7.13 2.93
C VAL A 218 13.00 -6.71 4.32
N PHE A 219 12.14 -7.46 5.01
CA PHE A 219 11.59 -7.07 6.30
C PHE A 219 12.66 -6.73 7.33
N ASP A 220 13.59 -7.64 7.59
CA ASP A 220 14.67 -7.42 8.56
C ASP A 220 15.54 -6.21 8.20
N SER A 221 15.86 -6.05 6.91
CA SER A 221 16.67 -4.94 6.41
C SER A 221 15.91 -3.61 6.45
N ALA A 222 14.61 -3.60 6.17
CA ALA A 222 13.75 -2.43 6.33
C ALA A 222 13.75 -1.98 7.79
N ILE A 223 13.58 -2.91 8.75
CA ILE A 223 13.61 -2.58 10.17
C ILE A 223 14.99 -2.08 10.60
N ALA A 224 16.07 -2.75 10.17
CA ALA A 224 17.44 -2.30 10.46
C ALA A 224 17.69 -0.89 9.93
N THR A 225 17.18 -0.57 8.75
CA THR A 225 17.31 0.75 8.12
C THR A 225 16.50 1.80 8.89
N ILE A 226 15.24 1.54 9.24
CA ILE A 226 14.42 2.47 10.04
C ILE A 226 15.09 2.74 11.41
N LYS A 227 15.58 1.68 12.08
CA LYS A 227 16.30 1.79 13.36
C LYS A 227 17.63 2.54 13.26
N SER A 228 18.21 2.67 12.07
CA SER A 228 19.41 3.48 11.85
C SER A 228 19.12 4.99 11.76
N VAL A 229 17.86 5.37 11.60
CA VAL A 229 17.43 6.76 11.38
C VAL A 229 16.59 7.30 12.54
N PHE A 230 15.73 6.49 13.15
CA PHE A 230 14.80 6.90 14.22
C PHE A 230 15.21 6.37 15.60
N ASP A 231 15.00 7.17 16.64
CA ASP A 231 15.33 6.79 18.02
C ASP A 231 14.46 5.62 18.53
N ASN A 232 13.19 5.59 18.11
CA ASN A 232 12.22 4.58 18.52
C ASN A 232 11.49 4.00 17.32
N VAL A 233 11.23 2.69 17.38
CA VAL A 233 10.48 1.93 16.38
C VAL A 233 9.57 0.96 17.12
N ASP A 234 8.26 1.09 16.90
CA ASP A 234 7.23 0.26 17.52
C ASP A 234 6.50 -0.56 16.45
N PHE A 235 6.05 -1.76 16.79
CA PHE A 235 5.46 -2.70 15.83
C PHE A 235 4.07 -3.16 16.25
N TYR A 236 3.20 -3.27 15.25
CA TYR A 236 1.79 -3.62 15.37
C TYR A 236 1.43 -4.66 14.32
N PRO A 237 1.51 -5.95 14.66
CA PRO A 237 1.14 -6.97 13.71
C PRO A 237 -0.36 -6.99 13.43
N SER A 238 -0.73 -7.12 12.17
CA SER A 238 -2.10 -7.01 11.69
C SER A 238 -2.32 -7.88 10.46
N SER A 239 -3.05 -8.98 10.64
CA SER A 239 -3.54 -9.88 9.58
C SER A 239 -2.57 -10.08 8.40
N GLY A 240 -1.38 -10.63 8.69
CA GLY A 240 -0.35 -10.92 7.68
C GLY A 240 0.61 -9.78 7.38
N ASN A 241 0.42 -8.61 7.98
CA ASN A 241 1.30 -7.45 7.88
C ASN A 241 1.83 -7.02 9.26
N VAL A 242 2.79 -6.10 9.26
CA VAL A 242 3.26 -5.38 10.44
C VAL A 242 3.24 -3.89 10.15
N VAL A 243 2.46 -3.14 10.92
CA VAL A 243 2.51 -1.68 10.92
C VAL A 243 3.64 -1.24 11.85
N ILE A 244 4.58 -0.49 11.32
CA ILE A 244 5.74 0.06 12.02
C ILE A 244 5.48 1.54 12.28
N ILE A 245 5.69 2.01 13.51
CA ILE A 245 5.64 3.43 13.87
C ILE A 245 7.02 3.87 14.34
N ALA A 246 7.62 4.81 13.62
CA ALA A 246 8.97 5.32 13.88
C ALA A 246 8.95 6.81 14.25
N TYR A 247 9.67 7.18 15.31
CA TYR A 247 9.65 8.52 15.89
C TYR A 247 10.92 8.84 16.69
N ASN A 248 11.16 10.13 16.93
CA ASN A 248 12.31 10.62 17.71
C ASN A 248 11.88 11.13 19.08
N GLY A 249 12.84 11.19 20.01
CA GLY A 249 12.66 11.64 21.37
C GLY A 249 12.45 10.49 22.38
N PRO A 250 11.92 10.78 23.57
CA PRO A 250 11.70 9.77 24.60
C PRO A 250 10.77 8.66 24.13
N LYS A 251 11.09 7.41 24.50
CA LYS A 251 10.22 6.26 24.20
C LYS A 251 8.84 6.47 24.81
N LEU A 252 7.80 6.41 23.98
CA LEU A 252 6.43 6.57 24.44
C LEU A 252 6.05 5.36 25.31
N SER A 253 5.65 5.60 26.56
CA SER A 253 5.22 4.52 27.45
C SER A 253 3.89 3.93 26.98
N ARG A 254 3.61 2.68 27.33
CA ARG A 254 2.31 2.05 27.02
C ARG A 254 1.16 2.81 27.67
N GLU A 255 1.33 3.28 28.90
CA GLU A 255 0.31 4.04 29.62
C GLU A 255 -0.03 5.36 28.91
N GLU A 256 1.00 6.12 28.50
CA GLU A 256 0.79 7.39 27.80
C GLU A 256 0.20 7.16 26.40
N LEU A 257 0.65 6.14 25.67
CA LEU A 257 0.04 5.78 24.38
C LEU A 257 -1.45 5.44 24.55
N MET A 258 -1.81 4.66 25.58
CA MET A 258 -3.20 4.30 25.86
C MET A 258 -4.05 5.53 26.18
N LYS A 259 -3.51 6.48 26.96
CA LYS A 259 -4.15 7.75 27.26
C LYS A 259 -4.39 8.58 25.99
N ARG A 260 -3.37 8.72 25.13
CA ARG A 260 -3.50 9.44 23.85
C ARG A 260 -4.47 8.76 22.90
N ALA A 261 -4.43 7.43 22.78
CA ALA A 261 -5.37 6.67 21.96
C ALA A 261 -6.82 6.85 22.43
N SER A 262 -7.07 6.87 23.74
CA SER A 262 -8.38 7.13 24.32
C SER A 262 -8.87 8.57 24.02
N ALA A 263 -7.98 9.55 24.13
CA ALA A 263 -8.28 10.93 23.78
C ALA A 263 -8.65 11.07 22.29
N ARG A 264 -7.88 10.44 21.39
CA ARG A 264 -8.18 10.41 19.95
C ARG A 264 -9.46 9.68 19.63
N GLN A 265 -9.73 8.56 20.28
CA GLN A 265 -10.99 7.81 20.12
C GLN A 265 -12.21 8.69 20.39
N THR A 266 -12.11 9.53 21.42
CA THR A 266 -13.17 10.48 21.81
C THR A 266 -13.34 11.59 20.77
N GLU A 267 -12.25 12.05 20.16
CA GLU A 267 -12.24 13.07 19.10
C GLU A 267 -12.84 12.55 17.79
N CYS A 268 -12.34 11.42 17.27
CA CYS A 268 -12.69 10.92 15.94
C CYS A 268 -14.01 10.12 15.90
N LYS A 269 -14.51 9.62 17.04
CA LYS A 269 -15.56 8.57 17.07
C LYS A 269 -15.25 7.43 16.09
N CYS A 270 -14.00 6.98 16.08
CA CYS A 270 -13.50 5.97 15.17
C CYS A 270 -14.36 4.70 15.22
N ARG A 271 -14.56 4.06 14.06
CA ARG A 271 -15.37 2.83 13.89
C ARG A 271 -14.82 1.60 14.63
N TYR A 272 -13.59 1.69 15.11
CA TYR A 272 -12.90 0.70 15.91
C TYR A 272 -12.22 1.41 17.09
N ASP A 273 -11.85 0.64 18.11
CA ASP A 273 -11.24 1.15 19.33
C ASP A 273 -9.71 1.27 19.19
N LEU A 274 -9.21 2.52 19.08
CA LEU A 274 -7.78 2.82 19.02
C LEU A 274 -7.01 2.29 20.24
N THR A 275 -7.63 2.19 21.41
CA THR A 275 -6.97 1.69 22.61
C THR A 275 -6.75 0.18 22.55
N THR A 276 -7.62 -0.54 21.82
CA THR A 276 -7.41 -1.96 21.54
C THR A 276 -6.22 -2.15 20.59
N LEU A 277 -6.13 -1.36 19.51
CA LEU A 277 -4.98 -1.40 18.60
C LEU A 277 -3.67 -1.02 19.31
N ALA A 278 -3.70 -0.05 20.22
CA ALA A 278 -2.54 0.37 20.99
C ALA A 278 -1.96 -0.75 21.88
N LYS A 279 -2.80 -1.66 22.38
CA LYS A 279 -2.38 -2.81 23.20
C LYS A 279 -1.59 -3.85 22.38
N ASP A 280 -1.78 -3.90 21.07
CA ASP A 280 -1.12 -4.87 20.19
C ASP A 280 0.38 -4.59 20.02
N ARG A 281 0.90 -3.46 20.54
CA ARG A 281 2.32 -3.10 20.47
C ARG A 281 3.20 -4.22 21.02
N ARG A 282 3.95 -4.87 20.14
CA ARG A 282 4.88 -5.96 20.46
C ARG A 282 6.15 -5.85 19.64
N GLU A 283 7.25 -6.41 20.13
CA GLU A 283 8.46 -6.56 19.32
C GLU A 283 8.27 -7.71 18.32
N PRO A 284 8.95 -7.70 17.15
CA PRO A 284 8.96 -8.84 16.25
C PRO A 284 9.61 -10.06 16.91
N ASP A 285 9.14 -11.24 16.52
CA ASP A 285 9.70 -12.50 17.03
C ASP A 285 11.11 -12.75 16.44
N GLY A 286 12.04 -13.18 17.29
CA GLY A 286 13.39 -13.56 16.88
C GLY A 286 14.37 -12.40 16.71
N ALA A 287 15.60 -12.74 16.33
CA ALA A 287 16.65 -11.75 16.08
C ALA A 287 16.56 -11.26 14.62
N LEU A 288 16.44 -9.95 14.44
CA LEU A 288 16.49 -9.29 13.14
C LEU A 288 17.93 -9.37 12.59
N LYS A 289 18.11 -9.90 11.38
CA LYS A 289 19.42 -10.11 10.74
C LYS A 289 19.60 -9.29 9.45
N GLY A 290 18.96 -8.12 9.40
CA GLY A 290 18.97 -7.24 8.24
C GLY A 290 20.19 -6.33 8.17
N GLN A 291 20.50 -5.86 6.96
CA GLN A 291 21.48 -4.81 6.72
C GLN A 291 20.78 -3.49 6.40
N VAL A 292 21.44 -2.38 6.71
CA VAL A 292 20.94 -1.06 6.31
C VAL A 292 20.95 -0.96 4.79
N LEU A 293 19.80 -0.64 4.21
CA LEU A 293 19.62 -0.39 2.79
C LEU A 293 19.96 1.07 2.49
N THR A 294 20.71 1.31 1.43
CA THR A 294 21.03 2.66 0.95
C THR A 294 20.64 2.79 -0.52
N ASP A 295 20.57 4.02 -1.03
CA ASP A 295 20.35 4.25 -2.45
C ASP A 295 21.41 3.58 -3.34
N ASP A 296 22.66 3.52 -2.86
CA ASP A 296 23.76 2.85 -3.53
C ASP A 296 23.70 1.31 -3.40
N PHE A 297 23.00 0.80 -2.38
CA PHE A 297 22.92 -0.63 -2.08
C PHE A 297 21.57 -1.04 -1.46
N ALA A 298 20.63 -1.41 -2.32
CA ALA A 298 19.35 -1.99 -1.92
C ALA A 298 19.01 -3.18 -2.83
N PRO A 299 19.51 -4.40 -2.54
CA PRO A 299 19.35 -5.57 -3.41
C PRO A 299 17.93 -6.17 -3.42
N VAL A 300 16.89 -5.37 -3.16
CA VAL A 300 15.49 -5.77 -2.94
C VAL A 300 14.97 -6.71 -4.03
N GLU A 301 15.25 -6.40 -5.29
CA GLU A 301 14.84 -7.18 -6.45
C GLU A 301 15.70 -8.44 -6.64
N THR A 302 16.97 -8.39 -6.21
CA THR A 302 17.92 -9.49 -6.38
C THR A 302 17.86 -10.54 -5.28
N LEU A 303 17.35 -10.21 -4.08
CA LEU A 303 17.22 -11.18 -2.97
C LEU A 303 16.39 -12.40 -3.38
N LYS A 304 15.28 -12.23 -4.13
CA LYS A 304 14.48 -13.36 -4.66
C LYS A 304 15.20 -14.14 -5.74
N ALA A 305 15.99 -13.45 -6.57
CA ALA A 305 16.77 -14.12 -7.59
C ALA A 305 17.87 -14.99 -6.96
N VAL A 306 18.55 -14.49 -5.91
CA VAL A 306 19.59 -15.22 -5.17
C VAL A 306 19.00 -16.45 -4.48
N GLU A 307 17.91 -16.33 -3.73
CA GLU A 307 17.27 -17.47 -3.08
C GLU A 307 16.79 -18.52 -4.10
N LYS A 308 16.10 -18.09 -5.17
CA LYS A 308 15.64 -19.01 -6.22
C LYS A 308 16.80 -19.69 -6.95
N HIS A 309 17.92 -19.00 -7.14
CA HIS A 309 19.13 -19.61 -7.67
C HIS A 309 19.75 -20.59 -6.68
N ASN A 310 19.82 -20.25 -5.40
CA ASN A 310 20.38 -21.12 -4.34
C ASN A 310 19.51 -22.37 -4.10
N GLN A 311 18.18 -22.24 -4.11
CA GLN A 311 17.26 -23.37 -3.98
C GLN A 311 17.46 -24.39 -5.12
N LYS A 312 17.63 -23.90 -6.36
CA LYS A 312 17.98 -24.75 -7.51
C LYS A 312 19.32 -25.50 -7.34
N TRP A 313 20.26 -24.94 -6.57
CA TRP A 313 21.52 -25.62 -6.25
C TRP A 313 21.33 -26.69 -5.17
N ILE A 314 20.57 -26.40 -4.12
CA ILE A 314 20.26 -27.35 -3.04
C ILE A 314 19.56 -28.60 -3.59
N ASP A 315 18.57 -28.43 -4.46
CA ASP A 315 17.84 -29.53 -5.09
C ASP A 315 18.71 -30.41 -6.01
N ARG A 316 19.82 -29.86 -6.54
CA ARG A 316 20.80 -30.61 -7.35
C ARG A 316 21.86 -31.32 -6.51
N THR A 317 22.13 -30.86 -5.29
CA THR A 317 23.09 -31.49 -4.38
C THR A 317 22.47 -32.55 -3.47
N ALA A 318 21.14 -32.60 -3.36
CA ALA A 318 20.42 -33.62 -2.58
C ALA A 318 20.26 -34.98 -3.31
N THR A 319 20.82 -35.14 -4.52
CA THR A 319 20.75 -36.36 -5.33
C THR A 319 22.13 -36.89 -5.77
N GLN A 320 23.19 -36.62 -5.01
CA GLN A 320 24.50 -37.27 -5.17
C GLN A 320 24.89 -38.02 -3.90
#